data_AF-A0A497JLP0-F1
#
_entry.id   AF-A0A497JLP0-F1
#
_cell.length_a   1.000
_cell.length_b   1.000
_cell.length_c   1.000
_cell.angle_alpha   90.00
_cell.angle_beta   90.00
_cell.angle_gamma   90.00
#
_symmetry.space_group_name_H-M   'P 1'
#
loop_
_entity.id
_entity.type
_entity.pdbx_description
1 polymer ?
#
loop_
_entity_poly.entity_id
_entity_poly.type
_entity_poly.pdbx_seq_one_letter_code
_entity_poly.pdbx_strand_id
1 'polypeptide(L)'
;LSIVTSALLQIPMGRLADKIGRKKVFLILRPFSYLGNILLILAPSPEVLILLGVLGAIGLMGGIGGVSFIPFITMYWESVSAEKRGRLFGFTGIFSIFAVFASMLGGFLWQAGQMELVLLLPVLIEVLVSIPILMRIPDTFITHTL
;
A
#
# COMPACT_ATOMS: atom_id res chain seq x y z
N LEU A 1 -3.11 11.08 15.02
CA LEU A 1 -4.27 11.13 14.10
C LEU A 1 -4.27 10.00 13.07
N SER A 2 -3.18 9.77 12.32
CA SER A 2 -3.03 8.62 11.39
C SER A 2 -3.51 7.27 11.98
N ILE A 3 -3.02 6.90 13.17
CA ILE A 3 -3.45 5.69 13.90
C ILE A 3 -4.97 5.68 14.15
N VAL A 4 -5.53 6.80 14.61
CA VAL A 4 -6.96 6.91 14.92
C VAL A 4 -7.79 6.74 13.65
N THR A 5 -7.40 7.42 12.57
CA THR A 5 -8.02 7.25 11.24
C THR A 5 -8.00 5.79 10.80
N SER A 6 -6.85 5.13 10.86
CA SER A 6 -6.73 3.73 10.47
C SER A 6 -7.54 2.80 11.38
N ALA A 7 -7.49 2.99 12.71
CA ALA A 7 -8.23 2.17 13.66
C ALA A 7 -9.75 2.25 13.45
N LEU A 8 -10.27 3.46 13.18
CA LEU A 8 -11.68 3.67 12.91
C LEU A 8 -12.12 3.09 11.55
N LEU A 9 -11.25 3.14 10.54
CA LEU A 9 -11.59 2.75 9.17
C LEU A 9 -11.31 1.27 8.85
N GLN A 10 -10.42 0.60 9.59
CA GLN A 10 -10.04 -0.79 9.30
C GLN A 10 -11.22 -1.76 9.25
N ILE A 11 -12.09 -1.75 10.27
CA ILE A 11 -13.27 -2.62 10.33
C ILE A 11 -14.30 -2.31 9.22
N PRO A 12 -14.77 -1.05 9.05
CA PRO A 12 -15.77 -0.76 8.03
C PRO A 12 -15.23 -0.98 6.61
N MET A 13 -13.96 -0.68 6.33
CA MET A 13 -13.37 -0.93 5.01
C MET A 13 -13.14 -2.43 4.76
N GLY A 14 -12.82 -3.22 5.79
CA GLY A 14 -12.79 -4.68 5.70
C GLY A 14 -14.17 -5.24 5.32
N ARG A 15 -15.24 -4.82 6.01
CA ARG A 15 -16.62 -5.23 5.66
C ARG A 15 -17.03 -4.78 4.26
N LEU A 16 -16.61 -3.58 3.85
CA LEU A 16 -16.85 -3.10 2.48
C LEU A 16 -16.12 -3.98 1.47
N ALA A 17 -14.88 -4.38 1.75
CA ALA A 17 -14.08 -5.24 0.90
C ALA A 17 -14.71 -6.62 0.69
N ASP A 18 -15.30 -7.18 1.74
CA ASP A 18 -16.05 -8.44 1.63
C ASP A 18 -17.34 -8.28 0.81
N LYS A 19 -17.96 -7.08 0.80
CA LYS A 19 -19.21 -6.81 0.07
C LYS A 19 -19.01 -6.50 -1.42
N ILE A 20 -18.03 -5.66 -1.77
CA ILE A 20 -17.86 -5.15 -3.15
C ILE A 20 -16.60 -5.68 -3.85
N GLY A 21 -15.84 -6.54 -3.18
CA GLY A 21 -14.59 -7.12 -3.67
C GLY A 21 -13.35 -6.42 -3.09
N ARG A 22 -12.38 -7.24 -2.67
CA ARG A 22 -11.14 -6.80 -2.00
C ARG A 22 -10.28 -5.91 -2.88
N LYS A 23 -10.02 -6.33 -4.12
CA LYS A 23 -9.26 -5.52 -5.08
C LYS A 23 -9.91 -4.16 -5.32
N LYS A 24 -11.23 -4.11 -5.45
CA LYS A 24 -11.97 -2.86 -5.67
C LYS A 24 -11.76 -1.89 -4.51
N VAL A 25 -11.88 -2.35 -3.27
CA VAL A 25 -11.65 -1.49 -2.09
C VAL A 25 -10.19 -1.07 -1.97
N PHE A 26 -9.23 -1.97 -2.24
CA PHE A 26 -7.82 -1.62 -2.29
C PHE A 26 -7.56 -0.47 -3.28
N LEU A 27 -8.09 -0.57 -4.50
CA LEU A 27 -7.93 0.44 -5.56
C LEU A 27 -8.60 1.78 -5.22
N ILE A 28 -9.72 1.76 -4.49
CA ILE A 28 -10.39 2.99 -4.02
C ILE A 28 -9.57 3.72 -2.95
N LEU A 29 -8.95 2.97 -2.04
CA LEU A 29 -8.21 3.54 -0.91
C LEU A 29 -6.81 4.01 -1.30
N ARG A 30 -6.20 3.43 -2.33
CA ARG A 30 -4.81 3.75 -2.68
C ARG A 30 -4.53 5.19 -3.13
N PRO A 31 -5.39 5.84 -3.94
CA PRO A 31 -5.19 7.23 -4.34
C PRO A 31 -5.02 8.21 -3.17
N PHE A 32 -5.53 7.92 -1.97
CA PHE A 32 -5.36 8.77 -0.79
C PHE A 32 -3.89 8.85 -0.34
N SER A 33 -3.15 7.73 -0.37
CA SER A 33 -1.70 7.75 -0.10
C SER A 33 -0.94 8.52 -1.18
N TYR A 34 -1.32 8.40 -2.45
CA TYR A 34 -0.66 9.10 -3.55
C TYR A 34 -0.86 10.61 -3.43
N LEU A 35 -2.10 11.03 -3.16
CA LEU A 35 -2.42 12.44 -2.90
C LEU A 35 -1.65 12.96 -1.70
N GLY A 36 -1.57 12.18 -0.62
CA GLY A 36 -0.78 12.54 0.55
C GLY A 36 0.70 12.74 0.22
N ASN A 37 1.31 11.85 -0.56
CA ASN A 37 2.73 11.96 -0.94
C ASN A 37 2.99 13.19 -1.83
N ILE A 38 2.09 13.47 -2.79
CA ILE A 38 2.18 14.66 -3.64
C ILE A 38 2.05 15.93 -2.79
N LEU A 39 1.08 15.98 -1.88
CA LEU A 39 0.89 17.12 -0.98
C LEU A 39 2.04 17.28 0.02
N LEU A 40 2.72 16.21 0.41
CA LEU A 40 3.91 16.27 1.26
C LEU A 40 5.05 17.03 0.59
N ILE A 41 5.27 16.82 -0.71
CA ILE A 41 6.31 17.52 -1.48
C ILE A 41 6.01 19.02 -1.56
N LEU A 42 4.73 19.37 -1.68
CA LEU A 42 4.26 20.74 -1.82
C LEU A 42 4.04 21.44 -0.46
N ALA A 43 4.18 20.73 0.66
CA ALA A 43 3.65 21.14 1.96
C ALA A 43 4.10 22.56 2.34
N PRO A 44 3.20 23.57 2.27
CA PRO A 44 3.57 24.96 2.47
C PRO A 44 3.67 25.34 3.95
N SER A 45 3.08 24.55 4.83
CA SER A 45 3.04 24.81 6.26
C SER A 45 2.97 23.53 7.11
N PRO A 46 3.45 23.55 8.37
CA PRO A 46 3.45 22.38 9.26
C PRO A 46 2.05 21.84 9.58
N GLU A 47 1.01 22.67 9.55
CA GLU A 47 -0.37 22.27 9.85
C GLU A 47 -0.90 21.26 8.83
N VAL A 48 -0.41 21.34 7.57
CA VAL A 48 -0.77 20.40 6.50
C VAL A 48 -0.37 18.97 6.87
N LEU A 49 0.66 18.77 7.70
CA LEU A 49 1.08 17.43 8.15
C LEU A 49 -0.04 16.66 8.86
N ILE A 50 -0.98 17.35 9.51
CA ILE A 50 -2.16 16.71 10.12
C ILE A 50 -3.00 16.02 9.05
N LEU A 51 -3.29 16.73 7.95
CA LEU A 51 -4.02 16.21 6.81
C LEU A 51 -3.25 15.06 6.13
N LEU A 52 -1.93 15.20 5.98
CA LEU A 52 -1.09 14.15 5.39
C LEU A 52 -1.10 12.86 6.21
N GLY A 53 -1.16 12.98 7.54
CA GLY A 53 -1.33 11.85 8.44
C GLY A 53 -2.68 11.14 8.28
N VAL A 54 -3.75 11.90 8.01
CA VAL A 54 -5.08 11.34 7.71
C VAL A 54 -5.09 10.64 6.35
N LEU A 55 -4.55 11.28 5.31
CA LEU A 55 -4.49 10.72 3.96
C LEU A 55 -3.62 9.47 3.89
N GLY A 56 -2.54 9.45 4.67
CA GLY A 56 -1.69 8.28 4.82
C GLY A 56 -0.29 8.38 4.27
N ALA A 57 0.22 9.59 4.05
CA ALA A 57 1.60 9.80 3.63
C ALA A 57 2.60 9.77 4.79
N ILE A 58 2.14 10.08 6.01
CA ILE A 58 2.97 10.08 7.22
C ILE A 58 2.27 9.39 8.39
N GLY A 59 3.06 9.02 9.40
CA GLY A 59 2.57 8.44 10.65
C GLY A 59 2.48 6.90 10.62
N LEU A 60 2.42 6.31 11.81
CA LEU A 60 2.71 4.89 12.07
C LEU A 60 1.77 3.87 11.39
N MET A 61 0.55 4.25 10.99
CA MET A 61 -0.41 3.33 10.37
C MET A 61 -0.91 3.78 8.99
N GLY A 62 -0.33 4.84 8.45
CA GLY A 62 -0.65 5.30 7.09
C GLY A 62 -2.09 5.75 6.89
N GLY A 63 -2.84 6.18 7.92
CA GLY A 63 -4.14 6.83 7.74
C GLY A 63 -5.14 6.04 6.89
N ILE A 64 -5.84 6.72 5.98
CA ILE A 64 -6.76 6.11 5.00
C ILE A 64 -6.02 5.17 4.06
N GLY A 65 -4.88 5.59 3.51
CA GLY A 65 -4.15 4.77 2.55
C GLY A 65 -3.51 3.51 3.13
N GLY A 66 -3.23 3.47 4.43
CA GLY A 66 -2.76 2.28 5.15
C GLY A 66 -3.89 1.27 5.40
N VAL A 67 -5.15 1.73 5.46
CA VAL A 67 -6.32 0.85 5.56
C VAL A 67 -6.45 -0.04 4.31
N SER A 68 -5.90 0.37 3.16
CA SER A 68 -5.86 -0.46 1.95
C SER A 68 -5.11 -1.77 2.16
N PHE A 69 -4.22 -1.87 3.16
CA PHE A 69 -3.49 -3.10 3.44
C PHE A 69 -4.41 -4.26 3.81
N ILE A 70 -5.54 -4.00 4.49
CA ILE A 70 -6.48 -5.04 4.94
C ILE A 70 -7.08 -5.83 3.76
N PRO A 71 -7.74 -5.21 2.76
CA PRO A 71 -8.21 -5.96 1.60
C PRO A 71 -7.07 -6.62 0.81
N PHE A 72 -5.91 -5.97 0.72
CA PHE A 72 -4.76 -6.51 0.00
C PHE A 72 -4.21 -7.79 0.63
N ILE A 73 -3.94 -7.78 1.95
CA ILE A 73 -3.34 -8.92 2.64
C ILE A 73 -4.27 -10.13 2.64
N THR A 74 -5.58 -9.91 2.75
CA THR A 74 -6.57 -10.99 2.68
C THR A 74 -6.58 -11.62 1.29
N MET A 75 -6.64 -10.81 0.23
CA MET A 75 -6.56 -11.29 -1.17
C MET A 75 -5.24 -12.03 -1.44
N TYR A 76 -4.13 -11.56 -0.89
CA TYR A 76 -2.83 -12.24 -0.98
C TYR A 76 -2.88 -13.65 -0.37
N TRP A 77 -3.45 -13.83 0.82
CA TRP A 77 -3.53 -15.14 1.48
C TRP A 77 -4.54 -16.10 0.85
N GLU A 78 -5.55 -15.57 0.19
CA GLU A 78 -6.55 -16.36 -0.54
C GLU A 78 -6.10 -16.73 -1.96
N SER A 79 -4.99 -16.17 -2.42
CA SER A 79 -4.44 -16.50 -3.75
C SER A 79 -3.93 -17.94 -3.86
N VAL A 80 -3.74 -18.63 -2.73
CA VAL A 80 -3.25 -20.00 -2.65
C VAL A 80 -4.03 -20.79 -1.59
N SER A 81 -4.03 -22.12 -1.71
CA SER A 81 -4.58 -23.00 -0.69
C SER A 81 -3.85 -22.86 0.66
N ALA A 82 -4.52 -23.19 1.75
CA ALA A 82 -4.01 -22.96 3.11
C ALA A 82 -2.63 -23.61 3.35
N GLU A 83 -2.39 -24.78 2.77
CA GLU A 83 -1.15 -25.56 2.89
C GLU A 83 0.03 -24.88 2.17
N LYS A 84 -0.26 -24.06 1.16
CA LYS A 84 0.75 -23.38 0.34
C LYS A 84 1.07 -21.97 0.85
N ARG A 85 0.32 -21.45 1.83
CA ARG A 85 0.53 -20.09 2.39
C ARG A 85 1.95 -19.90 2.93
N GLY A 86 2.50 -20.88 3.66
CA GLY A 86 3.87 -20.81 4.15
C GLY A 86 4.91 -20.70 3.03
N ARG A 87 4.71 -21.43 1.93
CA ARG A 87 5.57 -21.37 0.74
C ARG A 87 5.46 -20.02 0.04
N LEU A 88 4.25 -19.51 -0.13
CA LEU A 88 4.00 -18.19 -0.71
C LEU A 88 4.71 -17.10 0.12
N PHE A 89 4.54 -17.14 1.45
CA PHE A 89 5.17 -16.19 2.37
C PHE A 89 6.69 -16.23 2.32
N GLY A 90 7.27 -17.43 2.37
CA GLY A 90 8.72 -17.63 2.24
C GLY A 90 9.24 -17.11 0.90
N PHE A 91 8.56 -17.43 -0.21
CA PHE A 91 8.94 -16.97 -1.54
C PHE A 91 8.88 -15.44 -1.66
N THR A 92 7.78 -14.80 -1.24
CA THR A 92 7.69 -13.34 -1.26
C THR A 92 8.67 -12.69 -0.28
N GLY A 93 9.00 -13.37 0.82
CA GLY A 93 10.00 -12.92 1.79
C GLY A 93 11.39 -12.76 1.19
N ILE A 94 11.77 -13.57 0.19
CA ILE A 94 13.06 -13.43 -0.51
C ILE A 94 13.19 -12.05 -1.16
N PHE A 95 12.09 -11.50 -1.69
CA PHE A 95 12.09 -10.17 -2.31
C PHE A 95 12.29 -9.02 -1.31
N SER A 96 12.26 -9.28 0.00
CA SER A 96 12.60 -8.25 1.00
C SER A 96 14.03 -7.71 0.84
N ILE A 97 14.94 -8.47 0.21
CA ILE A 97 16.30 -8.00 -0.09
C ILE A 97 16.30 -6.73 -0.95
N PHE A 98 15.28 -6.53 -1.80
CA PHE A 98 15.14 -5.31 -2.60
C PHE A 98 14.96 -4.06 -1.76
N ALA A 99 14.53 -4.18 -0.49
CA ALA A 99 14.45 -3.05 0.44
C ALA A 99 15.83 -2.44 0.72
N VAL A 100 16.90 -3.26 0.73
CA VAL A 100 18.27 -2.77 0.89
C VAL A 100 18.64 -1.86 -0.28
N PHE A 101 18.44 -2.35 -1.51
CA PHE A 101 18.71 -1.58 -2.72
C PHE A 101 17.85 -0.32 -2.82
N ALA A 102 16.56 -0.41 -2.47
CA ALA A 102 15.66 0.74 -2.43
C ALA A 102 16.11 1.80 -1.41
N SER A 103 16.57 1.37 -0.23
CA SER A 103 17.10 2.28 0.81
C SER A 103 18.39 2.95 0.37
N MET A 104 19.31 2.20 -0.26
CA MET A 104 20.52 2.76 -0.85
C MET A 104 20.19 3.80 -1.92
N LEU A 105 19.28 3.47 -2.86
CA LEU A 105 18.83 4.40 -3.88
C LEU A 105 18.20 5.66 -3.27
N GLY A 106 17.37 5.52 -2.24
CA GLY A 106 16.80 6.66 -1.52
C GLY A 106 17.88 7.57 -0.91
N GLY A 107 18.92 6.98 -0.32
CA GLY A 107 20.08 7.72 0.20
C GLY A 107 20.85 8.47 -0.89
N PHE A 108 21.10 7.84 -2.04
CA PHE A 108 21.76 8.49 -3.17
C PHE A 108 20.94 9.65 -3.74
N LEU A 109 19.63 9.45 -3.93
CA LEU A 109 18.73 10.51 -4.41
C LEU A 109 18.69 11.69 -3.44
N TRP A 110 18.67 11.42 -2.13
CA TRP A 110 18.74 12.45 -1.11
C TRP A 110 20.02 13.28 -1.20
N GLN A 111 21.19 12.62 -1.30
CA GLN A 111 22.49 13.29 -1.41
C GLN A 111 22.62 14.08 -2.71
N ALA A 112 22.00 13.63 -3.80
CA ALA A 112 21.95 14.32 -5.08
C ALA A 112 20.97 15.51 -5.11
N GLY A 113 20.26 15.78 -4.01
CA GLY A 113 19.28 16.87 -3.91
C GLY A 113 17.91 16.57 -4.55
N GLN A 114 17.66 15.31 -4.94
CA GLN A 114 16.41 14.87 -5.58
C GLN A 114 15.46 14.22 -4.54
N MET A 115 15.16 14.96 -3.48
CA MET A 115 14.39 14.47 -2.33
C MET A 115 12.95 14.10 -2.71
N GLU A 116 12.38 14.83 -3.68
CA GLU A 116 11.06 14.59 -4.25
C GLU A 116 10.96 13.21 -4.90
N LEU A 117 12.03 12.71 -5.53
CA LEU A 117 12.05 11.40 -6.17
C LEU A 117 12.01 10.26 -5.15
N VAL A 118 12.52 10.48 -3.93
CA VAL A 118 12.42 9.50 -2.83
C VAL A 118 10.95 9.20 -2.50
N LEU A 119 10.07 10.21 -2.64
CA LEU A 119 8.63 10.09 -2.38
C LEU A 119 7.84 9.71 -3.64
N LEU A 120 8.24 10.20 -4.81
CA LEU A 120 7.52 9.96 -6.07
C LEU A 120 7.81 8.59 -6.67
N LEU A 121 9.04 8.07 -6.62
CA LEU A 121 9.37 6.80 -7.26
C LEU A 121 8.52 5.62 -6.76
N PRO A 122 8.29 5.42 -5.45
CA PRO A 122 7.39 4.37 -4.97
C PRO A 122 5.97 4.51 -5.53
N VAL A 123 5.45 5.75 -5.59
CA VAL A 123 4.11 6.03 -6.15
C VAL A 123 4.07 5.72 -7.66
N LEU A 124 5.09 6.14 -8.40
CA LEU A 124 5.19 5.88 -9.84
C LEU A 124 5.32 4.39 -10.12
N ILE A 125 6.16 3.66 -9.39
CA ILE A 125 6.29 2.21 -9.52
C ILE A 125 4.95 1.53 -9.20
N GLU A 126 4.27 1.95 -8.14
CA GLU A 126 2.98 1.37 -7.78
C GLU A 126 1.94 1.61 -8.89
N VAL A 127 1.79 2.84 -9.37
CA VAL A 127 0.80 3.22 -10.39
C VAL A 127 1.12 2.63 -11.77
N LEU A 128 2.39 2.62 -12.18
CA LEU A 128 2.79 2.21 -13.53
C LEU A 128 3.07 0.70 -13.66
N VAL A 129 3.39 0.02 -12.55
CA VAL A 129 3.79 -1.39 -12.57
C VAL A 129 2.86 -2.23 -11.71
N SER A 130 2.77 -1.94 -10.41
CA SER A 130 2.04 -2.81 -9.46
C SER A 130 0.54 -2.84 -9.72
N ILE A 131 -0.09 -1.69 -9.97
CA ILE A 131 -1.53 -1.59 -10.23
C ILE A 131 -1.89 -2.29 -11.55
N PRO A 132 -1.22 -2.04 -12.70
CA PRO A 132 -1.50 -2.77 -13.94
C PRO A 132 -1.32 -4.29 -13.82
N ILE A 133 -0.31 -4.76 -13.09
CA ILE A 133 -0.13 -6.19 -12.80
C ILE A 133 -1.30 -6.71 -11.98
N LEU A 134 -1.66 -6.02 -10.89
CA LEU A 134 -2.74 -6.42 -10.01
C LEU A 134 -4.10 -6.48 -10.73
N MET A 135 -4.35 -5.57 -11.68
CA MET A 135 -5.56 -5.58 -12.49
C MET A 135 -5.69 -6.85 -13.37
N ARG A 136 -4.57 -7.49 -13.72
CA ARG A 136 -4.55 -8.75 -14.50
C ARG A 136 -4.74 -9.99 -13.63
N ILE A 137 -4.51 -9.90 -12.32
CA ILE A 137 -4.72 -10.99 -11.38
C ILE A 137 -6.23 -11.11 -11.11
N PRO A 138 -6.88 -12.27 -11.22
CA PRO A 138 -8.31 -12.41 -10.92
C PRO A 138 -8.63 -12.20 -9.42
N ASP A 139 -9.85 -11.75 -9.11
CA ASP A 139 -10.28 -11.48 -7.72
C ASP A 139 -10.48 -12.75 -6.87
N THR A 140 -10.70 -13.89 -7.52
CA THR A 140 -10.92 -15.18 -6.87
C THR A 140 -10.16 -16.26 -7.65
N PHE A 141 -9.19 -16.88 -6.99
CA PHE A 141 -8.72 -18.19 -7.42
C PHE A 141 -9.74 -19.18 -6.92
N ILE A 142 -10.56 -19.74 -7.82
CA ILE A 142 -11.50 -20.81 -7.46
C ILE A 142 -10.67 -21.95 -6.89
N THR A 143 -10.72 -22.13 -5.57
CA THR A 143 -10.22 -23.32 -4.92
C THR A 143 -11.10 -24.45 -5.42
N HIS A 144 -10.66 -25.16 -6.46
CA HIS A 144 -11.20 -26.49 -6.72
C HIS A 144 -10.88 -27.33 -5.50
N THR A 145 -11.86 -27.48 -4.63
CA THR A 145 -11.95 -28.56 -3.65
C THR A 145 -11.84 -29.87 -4.43
N LEU A 146 -10.69 -30.53 -4.30
CA LEU A 146 -10.57 -31.97 -4.44
C LEU A 146 -10.53 -32.57 -3.03
#